data_AF-A0A7C1MWF8-F1
#
_entry.id   AF-A0A7C1MWF8-F1
#
_cell.length_a   1.000
_cell.length_b   1.000
_cell.length_c   1.000
_cell.angle_alpha   90.00
_cell.angle_beta   90.00
_cell.angle_gamma   90.00
#
_symmetry.space_group_name_H-M   'P 1'
#
loop_
_entity.id
_entity.type
_entity.pdbx_description
1 polymer ?
#
loop_
_entity_poly.entity_id
_entity_poly.type
_entity_poly.pdbx_seq_one_letter_code
_entity_poly.pdbx_strand_id
1 'polypeptide(L)'
;MLSMHGSGIGRLIAIGTACVVSQESSEVPEYLIAKKHISDEVRRLREAIAATRMQMIQIRKQITADSPPEATGFIEAHLMMLDDPMLAQQPEELVTRLQINAEQAIARQSRSLIDVFEAMEDEYLRTKGDDIRQVVDRIQKNLMGREPISSTDISNEFSDPIIVSRDLAPADTLAMKSRNIRGILTNLGSPISHSSILARSLGIPAVVGLHAAT
;
A
#
# COMPACT_ATOMS: atom_id res chain seq x y z
N MET A 1 -1.08 1.39 -32.10
CA MET A 1 -0.87 2.56 -31.23
C MET A 1 -1.89 2.46 -30.11
N LEU A 2 -1.45 2.38 -28.85
CA LEU A 2 -2.34 2.29 -27.68
C LEU A 2 -2.51 3.70 -27.11
N SER A 3 -3.75 4.12 -26.83
CA SER A 3 -4.07 5.38 -26.15
C SER A 3 -4.99 5.09 -24.97
N MET A 4 -4.65 5.62 -23.80
CA MET A 4 -5.44 5.47 -22.58
C MET A 4 -5.76 6.85 -22.03
N HIS A 5 -6.94 7.00 -21.47
CA HIS A 5 -7.44 8.26 -20.94
C HIS A 5 -7.79 8.10 -19.47
N GLY A 6 -7.39 9.08 -18.67
CA GLY A 6 -7.65 9.15 -17.24
C GLY A 6 -7.63 10.59 -16.79
N SER A 7 -7.61 10.80 -15.48
CA SER A 7 -7.50 12.13 -14.90
C SER A 7 -6.04 12.52 -14.70
N GLY A 8 -5.61 13.57 -15.38
CA GLY A 8 -4.26 14.11 -15.25
C GLY A 8 -4.08 14.89 -13.94
N ILE A 9 -2.96 14.63 -13.27
CA ILE A 9 -2.51 15.35 -12.09
C ILE A 9 -1.43 16.35 -12.53
N GLY A 10 -1.79 17.63 -12.52
CA GLY A 10 -0.91 18.71 -12.99
C GLY A 10 -0.98 18.96 -14.51
N ARG A 11 0.05 19.62 -15.06
CA ARG A 11 0.10 20.05 -16.48
C ARG A 11 1.40 19.64 -17.19
N LEU A 12 2.12 18.67 -16.63
CA LEU A 12 3.43 18.25 -17.11
C LEU A 12 3.32 17.08 -18.10
N ILE A 13 4.34 16.92 -18.94
CA ILE A 13 4.47 15.81 -19.90
C ILE A 13 5.70 15.00 -19.51
N ALA A 14 5.54 13.68 -19.46
CA ALA A 14 6.60 12.72 -19.21
C ALA A 14 6.78 11.77 -20.40
N ILE A 15 8.02 11.41 -20.70
CA ILE A 15 8.40 10.40 -21.69
C ILE A 15 9.44 9.52 -21.00
N GLY A 16 9.28 8.21 -21.10
CA GLY A 16 10.10 7.24 -20.40
C GLY A 16 9.66 5.80 -20.66
N THR A 17 10.37 4.85 -20.07
CA THR A 17 10.09 3.42 -20.21
C THR A 17 8.97 3.02 -19.24
N ALA A 18 7.93 2.36 -19.74
CA ALA A 18 6.84 1.88 -18.89
C ALA A 18 7.30 0.68 -18.05
N CYS A 19 7.29 0.84 -16.73
CA CYS A 19 7.56 -0.21 -15.75
C CYS A 19 6.24 -0.63 -15.12
N VAL A 20 5.69 -1.76 -15.55
CA VAL A 20 4.43 -2.29 -15.04
C VAL A 20 4.65 -3.00 -13.72
N VAL A 21 4.09 -2.43 -12.66
CA VAL A 21 4.09 -2.99 -11.31
C VAL A 21 2.78 -3.76 -11.14
N SER A 22 2.82 -5.06 -11.39
CA SER A 22 1.67 -5.94 -11.17
C SER A 22 1.45 -6.14 -9.67
N GLN A 23 0.35 -5.61 -9.15
CA GLN A 23 -0.24 -6.11 -7.91
C GLN A 23 -1.07 -7.34 -8.28
N GLU A 24 -0.47 -8.51 -8.29
CA GLU A 24 -1.26 -9.75 -8.32
C GLU A 24 -2.11 -9.77 -7.05
N SER A 25 -3.43 -9.72 -7.21
CA SER A 25 -4.36 -10.09 -6.14
C SER A 25 -4.20 -11.58 -5.91
N SER A 26 -3.18 -11.96 -5.15
CA SER A 26 -3.02 -13.35 -4.74
C SER A 26 -4.15 -13.62 -3.76
N GLU A 27 -5.14 -14.42 -4.16
CA GLU A 27 -6.03 -15.04 -3.18
C GLU A 27 -5.16 -15.69 -2.11
N VAL A 28 -5.36 -15.29 -0.86
CA VAL A 28 -4.60 -15.82 0.26
C VAL A 28 -5.11 -17.24 0.49
N PRO A 29 -4.30 -18.28 0.24
CA PRO A 29 -4.75 -19.65 0.49
C PRO A 29 -4.96 -19.83 1.99
N GLU A 30 -6.14 -20.30 2.36
CA GLU A 30 -6.45 -20.67 3.73
C GLU A 30 -6.02 -22.12 3.98
N TYR A 31 -5.26 -22.33 5.04
CA TYR A 31 -4.90 -23.66 5.49
C TYR A 31 -4.91 -23.76 7.02
N LEU A 32 -5.14 -24.99 7.51
CA LEU A 32 -5.23 -25.27 8.94
C LEU A 32 -3.83 -25.42 9.57
N ILE A 33 -3.67 -24.83 10.74
CA ILE A 33 -2.47 -24.87 11.57
C ILE A 33 -2.68 -25.87 12.71
N ALA A 34 -1.77 -26.83 12.85
CA ALA A 34 -1.80 -27.77 13.97
C ALA A 34 -1.66 -27.01 15.31
N LYS A 35 -2.38 -27.41 16.36
CA LYS A 35 -2.40 -26.72 17.67
C LYS A 35 -1.00 -26.40 18.22
N LYS A 36 -0.03 -27.28 18.01
CA LYS A 36 1.37 -27.12 18.43
C LYS A 36 2.13 -25.99 17.73
N HIS A 37 1.66 -25.53 16.57
CA HIS A 37 2.28 -24.46 15.77
C HIS A 37 1.52 -23.13 15.85
N ILE A 38 0.42 -23.05 16.62
CA ILE A 38 -0.38 -21.82 16.75
C ILE A 38 0.46 -20.68 17.34
N SER A 39 1.29 -20.96 18.36
CA SER A 39 2.18 -19.97 18.95
C SER A 39 3.22 -19.44 17.97
N ASP A 40 3.72 -20.29 17.08
CA ASP A 40 4.67 -19.89 16.02
C ASP A 40 3.99 -19.02 14.99
N GLU A 41 2.76 -19.35 14.59
CA GLU A 41 1.99 -18.59 13.62
C GLU A 41 1.60 -17.20 14.15
N VAL A 42 1.19 -17.11 15.42
CA VAL A 42 0.94 -15.82 16.10
C VAL A 42 2.22 -14.98 16.16
N ARG A 43 3.37 -15.60 16.45
CA ARG A 43 4.67 -14.90 16.43
C ARG A 43 5.01 -14.39 15.03
N ARG A 44 4.82 -15.20 13.99
CA ARG A 44 5.03 -14.82 12.59
C ARG A 44 4.18 -13.60 12.20
N LEU A 45 2.92 -13.56 12.62
CA LEU A 45 2.04 -12.40 12.43
C LEU A 45 2.60 -11.15 13.12
N ARG A 46 2.99 -11.25 14.40
CA ARG A 46 3.58 -10.13 15.16
C ARG A 46 4.84 -9.59 14.50
N GLU A 47 5.71 -10.47 14.03
CA GLU A 47 6.95 -10.12 13.33
C GLU A 47 6.65 -9.35 12.03
N ALA A 48 5.65 -9.77 11.25
CA ALA A 48 5.24 -9.06 10.04
C ALA A 48 4.65 -7.67 10.32
N ILE A 49 3.85 -7.53 11.38
CA ILE A 49 3.33 -6.22 11.83
C ILE A 49 4.47 -5.32 12.28
N ALA A 50 5.40 -5.85 13.08
CA ALA A 50 6.58 -5.11 13.55
C ALA A 50 7.49 -4.67 12.38
N ALA A 51 7.71 -5.54 11.39
CA ALA A 51 8.45 -5.20 10.17
C ALA A 51 7.75 -4.07 9.40
N THR A 52 6.43 -4.14 9.26
CA THR A 52 5.62 -3.08 8.63
C THR A 52 5.78 -1.75 9.36
N ARG A 53 5.71 -1.76 10.69
CA ARG A 53 5.92 -0.56 11.52
C ARG A 53 7.33 0.03 11.31
N MET A 54 8.37 -0.80 11.31
CA MET A 54 9.74 -0.35 11.08
C MET A 54 9.91 0.29 9.70
N GLN A 55 9.28 -0.27 8.68
CA GLN A 55 9.29 0.32 7.35
C GLN A 55 8.57 1.68 7.32
N MET A 56 7.42 1.83 7.99
CA MET A 56 6.73 3.13 8.10
C MET A 56 7.57 4.18 8.83
N ILE A 57 8.26 3.80 9.90
CA ILE A 57 9.21 4.67 10.60
C ILE A 57 10.35 5.10 9.67
N GLN A 58 10.85 4.19 8.83
CA GLN A 58 11.91 4.53 7.87
C GLN A 58 11.44 5.51 6.81
N ILE A 59 10.22 5.34 6.29
CA ILE A 59 9.61 6.28 5.34
C ILE A 59 9.39 7.63 6.02
N ARG A 60 8.94 7.66 7.28
CA ARG A 60 8.81 8.90 8.06
C ARG A 60 10.12 9.68 8.14
N LYS A 61 11.26 8.99 8.32
CA LYS A 61 12.59 9.62 8.37
C LYS A 61 13.02 10.24 7.05
N GLN A 62 12.42 9.83 5.93
CA GLN A 62 12.69 10.40 4.60
C GLN A 62 11.85 11.66 4.31
N ILE A 63 10.88 11.98 5.17
CA ILE A 63 10.09 13.21 5.07
C ILE A 63 10.99 14.39 5.48
N THR A 64 11.22 15.32 4.56
CA THR A 64 11.99 16.56 4.81
C THR A 64 11.05 17.76 4.89
N ALA A 65 11.57 18.95 5.20
CA ALA A 65 10.80 20.20 5.16
C ALA A 65 10.21 20.52 3.78
N ASP A 66 10.81 19.97 2.71
CA ASP A 66 10.34 20.11 1.32
C ASP A 66 9.34 19.00 0.93
N SER A 67 8.99 18.11 1.86
CA SER A 67 7.95 17.11 1.63
C SER A 67 6.56 17.71 1.86
N PRO A 68 5.54 17.24 1.15
CA PRO A 68 4.18 17.75 1.31
C PRO A 68 3.67 17.50 2.74
N PRO A 69 3.00 18.46 3.40
CA PRO A 69 2.50 18.32 4.77
C PRO A 69 1.62 17.08 4.98
N GLU A 70 0.89 16.69 3.93
CA GLU A 70 0.00 15.53 3.92
C GLU A 70 0.76 14.20 4.07
N ALA A 71 2.05 14.15 3.69
CA ALA A 71 2.88 12.95 3.80
C ALA A 71 3.07 12.51 5.26
N THR A 72 3.24 13.48 6.17
CA THR A 72 3.43 13.19 7.60
C THR A 72 2.15 12.62 8.21
N GLY A 73 1.02 13.30 8.01
CA GLY A 73 -0.27 12.88 8.56
C GLY A 73 -0.69 11.49 8.08
N PHE A 74 -0.38 11.15 6.84
CA PHE A 74 -0.61 9.82 6.29
C PHE A 74 0.20 8.72 7.02
N ILE A 75 1.50 8.93 7.17
CA ILE A 75 2.38 7.94 7.84
C ILE A 75 2.01 7.81 9.32
N GLU A 76 1.62 8.91 9.98
CA GLU A 76 1.15 8.86 11.37
C GLU A 76 -0.15 8.06 11.50
N ALA A 77 -1.12 8.26 10.59
CA ALA A 77 -2.35 7.48 10.58
C ALA A 77 -2.06 5.97 10.40
N HIS A 78 -1.14 5.60 9.52
CA HIS A 78 -0.75 4.20 9.32
C HIS A 78 -0.06 3.59 10.55
N LEU A 79 0.79 4.37 11.23
CA LEU A 79 1.40 3.95 12.49
C LEU A 79 0.34 3.73 13.57
N MET A 80 -0.65 4.63 13.68
CA MET A 80 -1.77 4.46 14.61
C MET A 80 -2.60 3.21 14.31
N MET A 81 -2.85 2.90 13.04
CA MET A 81 -3.56 1.66 12.64
C MET A 81 -2.79 0.41 13.04
N LEU A 82 -1.46 0.41 12.94
CA LEU A 82 -0.61 -0.70 13.38
C LEU A 82 -0.56 -0.85 14.91
N ASP A 83 -0.99 0.16 15.66
CA ASP A 83 -1.12 0.13 17.12
C ASP A 83 -2.54 -0.26 17.58
N ASP A 84 -3.52 -0.20 16.67
CA ASP A 84 -4.93 -0.52 16.98
C ASP A 84 -5.10 -2.02 17.27
N PRO A 85 -5.65 -2.41 18.45
CA PRO A 85 -5.93 -3.80 18.79
C PRO A 85 -6.80 -4.55 17.76
N MET A 86 -7.69 -3.84 17.05
CA MET A 86 -8.52 -4.43 15.99
C MET A 86 -7.71 -4.92 14.80
N LEU A 87 -6.54 -4.35 14.55
CA LEU A 87 -5.65 -4.79 13.47
C LEU A 87 -4.45 -5.58 14.00
N ALA A 88 -3.96 -5.26 15.20
CA ALA A 88 -2.77 -5.87 15.76
C ALA A 88 -3.03 -7.15 16.57
N GLN A 89 -4.14 -7.21 17.33
CA GLN A 89 -4.40 -8.29 18.29
C GLN A 89 -5.52 -9.23 17.84
N GLN A 90 -6.61 -8.69 17.27
CA GLN A 90 -7.73 -9.51 16.80
C GLN A 90 -7.34 -10.61 15.79
N PRO A 91 -6.43 -10.38 14.83
CA PRO A 91 -6.00 -11.47 13.95
C PRO A 91 -5.26 -12.59 14.70
N GLU A 92 -4.55 -12.30 15.80
CA GLU A 92 -3.93 -13.33 16.64
C GLU A 92 -4.98 -14.25 17.30
N GLU A 93 -6.09 -13.65 17.74
CA GLU A 93 -7.24 -14.39 18.28
C GLU A 93 -7.88 -15.27 17.20
N LEU A 94 -7.97 -14.78 15.95
CA LEU A 94 -8.47 -15.57 14.82
C LEU A 94 -7.56 -16.77 14.49
N VAL A 95 -6.24 -16.57 14.46
CA VAL A 95 -5.27 -17.67 14.29
C VAL A 95 -5.48 -18.72 15.37
N THR A 96 -5.63 -18.30 16.63
CA THR A 96 -5.74 -19.21 17.78
C THR A 96 -7.08 -19.96 17.78
N ARG A 97 -8.19 -19.25 17.56
CA ARG A 97 -9.55 -19.80 17.66
C ARG A 97 -9.92 -20.67 16.47
N LEU A 98 -9.55 -20.24 15.26
CA LEU A 98 -9.93 -20.91 14.03
C LEU A 98 -8.84 -21.85 13.50
N GLN A 99 -7.64 -21.79 14.09
CA GLN A 99 -6.49 -22.57 13.65
C GLN A 99 -6.14 -22.33 12.19
N ILE A 100 -6.19 -21.07 11.74
CA ILE A 100 -5.87 -20.66 10.37
C ILE A 100 -4.53 -19.95 10.31
N ASN A 101 -3.94 -19.88 9.12
CA ASN A 101 -2.71 -19.14 8.87
C ASN A 101 -2.85 -17.62 9.05
N ALA A 102 -1.73 -16.96 9.33
CA ALA A 102 -1.64 -15.54 9.66
C ALA A 102 -2.16 -14.63 8.53
N GLU A 103 -1.86 -14.97 7.28
CA GLU A 103 -2.31 -14.20 6.12
C GLU A 103 -3.84 -14.18 6.03
N GLN A 104 -4.47 -15.32 6.31
CA GLN A 104 -5.92 -15.41 6.26
C GLN A 104 -6.59 -14.74 7.46
N ALA A 105 -5.97 -14.84 8.64
CA ALA A 105 -6.45 -14.13 9.81
C ALA A 105 -6.46 -12.61 9.62
N ILE A 106 -5.37 -12.03 9.10
CA ILE A 106 -5.30 -10.59 8.83
C ILE A 106 -6.27 -10.19 7.69
N ALA A 107 -6.41 -11.02 6.66
CA ALA A 107 -7.33 -10.76 5.54
C ALA A 107 -8.80 -10.75 5.97
N ARG A 108 -9.22 -11.68 6.83
CA ARG A 108 -10.59 -11.73 7.36
C ARG A 108 -10.88 -10.53 8.26
N GLN A 109 -9.95 -10.19 9.15
CA GLN A 109 -10.13 -9.06 10.05
C GLN A 109 -10.14 -7.73 9.29
N SER A 110 -9.24 -7.56 8.32
CA SER A 110 -9.22 -6.36 7.49
C SER A 110 -10.50 -6.21 6.67
N ARG A 111 -11.02 -7.31 6.09
CA ARG A 111 -12.28 -7.28 5.35
C ARG A 111 -13.43 -6.79 6.22
N SER A 112 -13.54 -7.32 7.44
CA SER A 112 -14.54 -6.87 8.43
C SER A 112 -14.45 -5.36 8.70
N LEU A 113 -13.23 -4.84 8.91
CA LEU A 113 -13.02 -3.41 9.14
C LEU A 113 -13.36 -2.57 7.90
N ILE A 114 -12.93 -3.01 6.71
CA ILE A 114 -13.21 -2.31 5.45
C ILE A 114 -14.72 -2.25 5.19
N ASP A 115 -15.45 -3.34 5.40
CA ASP A 115 -16.90 -3.40 5.21
C ASP A 115 -17.62 -2.36 6.11
N VAL A 116 -17.12 -2.12 7.33
CA VAL A 116 -17.64 -1.07 8.23
C VAL A 116 -17.43 0.32 7.64
N PHE A 117 -16.25 0.63 7.13
CA PHE A 117 -15.95 1.94 6.53
C PHE A 117 -16.67 2.15 5.19
N GLU A 118 -16.80 1.12 4.36
CA GLU A 118 -17.52 1.19 3.08
C GLU A 118 -19.02 1.42 3.28
N ALA A 119 -19.60 0.91 4.38
CA ALA A 119 -21.00 1.14 4.74
C ALA A 119 -21.31 2.57 5.23
N MET A 120 -20.30 3.38 5.54
CA MET A 120 -20.50 4.77 5.99
C MET A 120 -20.92 5.67 4.82
N GLU A 121 -21.78 6.66 5.08
CA GLU A 121 -22.23 7.63 4.07
C GLU A 121 -21.19 8.73 3.79
N ASP A 122 -20.34 9.04 4.78
CA ASP A 122 -19.31 10.06 4.68
C ASP A 122 -18.15 9.60 3.77
N GLU A 123 -17.94 10.34 2.68
CA GLU A 123 -16.88 10.08 1.70
C GLU A 123 -15.49 10.10 2.32
N TYR A 124 -15.23 11.00 3.28
CA TYR A 124 -13.96 11.06 3.99
C TYR A 124 -13.74 9.79 4.83
N LEU A 125 -14.78 9.28 5.50
CA LEU A 125 -14.66 8.04 6.27
C LEU A 125 -14.45 6.81 5.37
N ARG A 126 -15.03 6.79 4.17
CA ARG A 126 -14.76 5.71 3.20
C ARG A 126 -13.28 5.61 2.81
N THR A 127 -12.57 6.74 2.73
CA THR A 127 -11.14 6.73 2.42
C THR A 127 -10.29 6.01 3.48
N LYS A 128 -10.80 5.84 4.72
CA LYS A 128 -10.12 5.04 5.75
C LYS A 128 -10.08 3.55 5.41
N GLY A 129 -11.05 3.05 4.63
CA GLY A 129 -11.01 1.69 4.09
C GLY A 129 -9.82 1.46 3.16
N ASP A 130 -9.45 2.49 2.36
CA ASP A 130 -8.27 2.44 1.50
C ASP A 130 -6.97 2.40 2.33
N ASP A 131 -6.90 3.20 3.40
CA ASP A 131 -5.76 3.21 4.32
C ASP A 131 -5.55 1.82 4.95
N ILE A 132 -6.63 1.14 5.39
CA ILE A 132 -6.58 -0.22 5.93
C ILE A 132 -6.07 -1.22 4.89
N ARG A 133 -6.58 -1.14 3.65
CA ARG A 133 -6.11 -2.00 2.55
C ARG A 133 -4.61 -1.87 2.34
N GLN A 134 -4.09 -0.64 2.35
CA GLN A 134 -2.66 -0.37 2.15
C GLN A 134 -1.79 -0.93 3.29
N VAL A 135 -2.20 -0.75 4.54
CA VAL A 135 -1.49 -1.31 5.70
C VAL A 135 -1.47 -2.84 5.62
N VAL A 136 -2.62 -3.46 5.31
CA VAL A 136 -2.76 -4.92 5.27
C VAL A 136 -1.99 -5.55 4.12
N ASP A 137 -2.01 -4.95 2.92
CA ASP A 137 -1.19 -5.40 1.79
C ASP A 137 0.30 -5.43 2.17
N ARG A 138 0.77 -4.44 2.93
CA ARG A 138 2.15 -4.39 3.40
C ARG A 138 2.47 -5.45 4.44
N ILE A 139 1.54 -5.72 5.37
CA ILE A 139 1.66 -6.85 6.32
C ILE A 139 1.72 -8.17 5.56
N GLN A 140 0.85 -8.37 4.56
CA GLN A 140 0.83 -9.57 3.72
C GLN A 140 2.14 -9.77 2.95
N LYS A 141 2.71 -8.71 2.37
CA LYS A 141 4.03 -8.77 1.73
C LYS A 141 5.12 -9.25 2.70
N ASN A 142 5.14 -8.69 3.91
CA ASN A 142 6.07 -9.12 4.95
C ASN A 142 5.84 -10.58 5.39
N LEU A 143 4.58 -11.05 5.47
CA LEU A 143 4.24 -12.45 5.77
C LEU A 143 4.71 -13.42 4.69
N MET A 144 4.58 -13.04 3.42
CA MET A 144 4.99 -13.85 2.27
C MET A 144 6.51 -13.85 2.04
N GLY A 145 7.28 -13.11 2.84
CA GLY A 145 8.71 -12.90 2.58
C GLY A 145 8.99 -12.17 1.27
N ARG A 146 7.96 -11.50 0.70
CA ARG A 146 8.11 -10.67 -0.47
C ARG A 146 8.63 -9.32 0.02
N GLU A 147 9.88 -8.99 -0.32
CA GLU A 147 10.32 -7.62 -0.14
C GLU A 147 9.34 -6.69 -0.89
N PRO A 148 8.94 -5.54 -0.29
CA PRO A 148 8.20 -4.54 -1.04
C PRO A 148 9.01 -4.24 -2.29
N ILE A 149 8.41 -4.49 -3.48
CA ILE A 149 9.02 -4.45 -4.83
C ILE A 149 10.37 -3.74 -4.74
N SER A 150 11.44 -4.54 -4.74
CA SER A 150 12.78 -4.02 -4.46
C SER A 150 13.02 -2.84 -5.38
N SER A 151 13.14 -1.69 -4.74
CA SER A 151 13.43 -0.41 -5.34
C SER A 151 14.65 -0.40 -6.25
N THR A 152 15.51 -1.39 -6.01
CA THR A 152 16.82 -1.57 -6.58
C THR A 152 16.74 -2.15 -7.99
N ASP A 153 15.70 -2.93 -8.30
CA ASP A 153 15.59 -3.57 -9.61
C ASP A 153 15.11 -2.57 -10.68
N ILE A 154 14.14 -1.70 -10.33
CA ILE A 154 13.56 -0.74 -11.28
C ILE A 154 14.53 0.41 -11.60
N SER A 155 15.27 0.93 -10.62
CA SER A 155 16.16 2.09 -10.81
C SER A 155 17.52 1.75 -11.43
N ASN A 156 17.98 0.50 -11.35
CA ASN A 156 19.24 0.07 -11.97
C ASN A 156 19.05 -0.37 -13.43
N GLU A 157 17.86 -0.83 -13.82
CA GLU A 157 17.59 -1.28 -15.19
C GLU A 157 17.14 -0.16 -16.16
N PHE A 158 16.51 0.92 -15.65
CA PHE A 158 15.92 1.95 -16.50
C PHE A 158 16.33 3.37 -16.08
N SER A 159 16.84 4.16 -17.04
CA SER A 159 17.28 5.54 -16.79
C SER A 159 16.13 6.52 -16.52
N ASP A 160 14.92 6.20 -17.00
CA ASP A 160 13.77 7.10 -17.04
C ASP A 160 12.43 6.32 -16.87
N PRO A 161 12.19 5.67 -15.73
CA PRO A 161 10.99 4.84 -15.56
C PRO A 161 9.72 5.69 -15.43
N ILE A 162 8.65 5.25 -16.09
CA ILE A 162 7.26 5.63 -15.85
C ILE A 162 6.59 4.44 -15.17
N ILE A 163 6.15 4.62 -13.93
CA ILE A 163 5.51 3.54 -13.17
C ILE A 163 4.08 3.38 -13.63
N VAL A 164 3.67 2.14 -13.92
CA VAL A 164 2.29 1.78 -14.22
C VAL A 164 1.82 0.77 -13.19
N SER A 165 0.85 1.13 -12.35
CA SER A 165 0.36 0.27 -11.28
C SER A 165 -1.16 0.26 -11.19
N ARG A 166 -1.74 -0.70 -10.45
CA ARG A 166 -3.18 -0.71 -10.19
C ARG A 166 -3.58 0.48 -9.31
N ASP A 167 -2.84 0.70 -8.24
CA ASP A 167 -2.96 1.83 -7.31
C ASP A 167 -1.56 2.22 -6.82
N LEU A 168 -1.43 3.39 -6.22
CA LEU A 168 -0.19 3.85 -5.62
C LEU A 168 -0.43 4.32 -4.18
N ALA A 169 0.18 3.63 -3.21
CA ALA A 169 0.17 4.08 -1.83
C ALA A 169 1.04 5.35 -1.69
N PRO A 170 0.62 6.37 -0.92
CA PRO A 170 1.43 7.57 -0.68
C PRO A 170 2.84 7.28 -0.16
N ALA A 171 2.99 6.24 0.67
CA ALA A 171 4.29 5.73 1.10
C ALA A 171 5.21 5.36 -0.07
N ASP A 172 4.64 4.73 -1.10
CA ASP A 172 5.36 4.36 -2.32
C ASP A 172 5.67 5.60 -3.15
N THR A 173 4.73 6.55 -3.31
CA THR A 173 4.97 7.82 -4.01
C THR A 173 6.11 8.62 -3.40
N LEU A 174 6.21 8.68 -2.06
CA LEU A 174 7.30 9.37 -1.38
C LEU A 174 8.64 8.65 -1.62
N ALA A 175 8.65 7.33 -1.52
CA ALA A 175 9.82 6.52 -1.80
C ALA A 175 10.28 6.61 -3.27
N MET A 176 9.39 7.01 -4.20
CA MET A 176 9.69 7.23 -5.61
C MET A 176 10.39 8.57 -5.89
N LYS A 177 10.19 9.61 -5.07
CA LYS A 177 10.88 10.91 -5.22
C LYS A 177 12.40 10.75 -5.23
N SER A 178 12.93 9.87 -4.37
CA SER A 178 14.36 9.59 -4.28
C SER A 178 14.92 8.75 -5.43
N ARG A 179 14.08 8.36 -6.41
CA ARG A 179 14.42 7.40 -7.48
C ARG A 179 14.33 7.97 -8.89
N ASN A 180 14.23 9.30 -9.06
CA ASN A 180 14.20 9.97 -10.36
C ASN A 180 13.14 9.45 -11.35
N ILE A 181 11.96 9.08 -10.84
CA ILE A 181 10.85 8.59 -11.68
C ILE A 181 10.30 9.75 -12.53
N ARG A 182 10.01 9.47 -13.81
CA ARG A 182 9.53 10.48 -14.78
C ARG A 182 8.03 10.68 -14.77
N GLY A 183 7.26 9.68 -14.34
CA GLY A 183 5.82 9.79 -14.20
C GLY A 183 5.15 8.56 -13.61
N ILE A 184 3.87 8.69 -13.29
CA ILE A 184 3.05 7.67 -12.62
C ILE A 184 1.73 7.48 -13.39
N LEU A 185 1.33 6.24 -13.62
CA LEU A 185 0.05 5.85 -14.22
C LEU A 185 -0.65 4.85 -13.28
N THR A 186 -1.90 5.13 -12.90
CA THR A 186 -2.69 4.20 -12.06
C THR A 186 -4.06 3.85 -12.63
N ASN A 187 -4.49 2.58 -12.47
CA ASN A 187 -5.84 2.15 -12.84
C ASN A 187 -6.90 2.76 -11.93
N LEU A 188 -6.63 2.78 -10.62
CA LEU A 188 -7.48 3.30 -9.56
C LEU A 188 -6.98 4.68 -9.10
N GLY A 189 -7.77 5.31 -8.22
CA GLY A 189 -7.48 6.62 -7.65
C GLY A 189 -8.36 7.72 -8.23
N SER A 190 -8.46 8.81 -7.48
CA SER A 190 -9.20 10.01 -7.86
C SER A 190 -8.26 11.22 -7.86
N PRO A 191 -8.57 12.31 -8.57
CA PRO A 191 -7.76 13.53 -8.55
C PRO A 191 -7.54 14.13 -7.17
N ILE A 192 -8.44 13.80 -6.22
CA ILE A 192 -8.45 14.29 -4.84
C ILE A 192 -7.91 13.26 -3.84
N SER A 193 -7.47 12.08 -4.30
CA SER A 193 -6.88 11.08 -3.40
C SER A 193 -5.55 11.56 -2.83
N HIS A 194 -5.17 11.02 -1.66
CA HIS A 194 -3.88 11.34 -1.03
C HIS A 194 -2.68 11.06 -1.95
N SER A 195 -2.74 9.97 -2.72
CA SER A 195 -1.70 9.63 -3.70
C SER A 195 -1.59 10.66 -4.83
N SER A 196 -2.72 11.16 -5.33
CA SER A 196 -2.78 12.21 -6.35
C SER A 196 -2.32 13.57 -5.83
N ILE A 197 -2.75 13.95 -4.62
CA ILE A 197 -2.29 15.18 -3.95
C ILE A 197 -0.78 15.12 -3.74
N LEU A 198 -0.27 13.98 -3.26
CA LEU A 198 1.16 13.81 -3.01
C LEU A 198 1.97 13.85 -4.32
N ALA A 199 1.53 13.16 -5.38
CA ALA A 199 2.19 13.21 -6.69
C ALA A 199 2.28 14.64 -7.24
N ARG A 200 1.18 15.41 -7.12
CA ARG A 200 1.13 16.83 -7.49
C ARG A 200 2.13 17.66 -6.70
N SER A 201 2.14 17.51 -5.38
CA SER A 201 3.03 18.29 -4.49
C SER A 201 4.50 17.91 -4.67
N LEU A 202 4.79 16.69 -5.13
CA LEU A 202 6.13 16.23 -5.51
C LEU A 202 6.55 16.65 -6.92
N GLY A 203 5.66 17.28 -7.70
CA GLY A 203 5.94 17.69 -9.09
C GLY A 203 6.11 16.53 -10.06
N ILE A 204 5.63 15.33 -9.70
CA ILE A 204 5.72 14.13 -10.55
C ILE A 204 4.50 14.12 -11.47
N PRO A 205 4.67 14.09 -12.81
CA PRO A 205 3.55 13.96 -13.75
C PRO A 205 2.79 12.65 -13.49
N ALA A 206 1.47 12.73 -13.29
CA ALA A 206 0.68 11.52 -13.06
C ALA A 206 -0.66 11.52 -13.81
N VAL A 207 -1.15 10.34 -14.16
CA VAL A 207 -2.52 10.10 -14.65
C VAL A 207 -3.13 8.98 -13.85
N VAL A 208 -4.29 9.23 -13.24
CA VAL A 208 -5.02 8.28 -12.40
C VAL A 208 -6.36 7.90 -13.02
N GLY A 209 -6.96 6.79 -12.58
CA GLY A 209 -8.27 6.36 -13.08
C GLY A 209 -8.22 5.92 -14.55
N LEU A 210 -7.17 5.21 -14.96
CA LEU A 210 -7.02 4.68 -16.32
C LEU A 210 -7.88 3.43 -16.56
N HIS A 211 -8.30 2.74 -15.47
CA HIS A 211 -9.10 1.50 -15.45
C HIS A 211 -8.52 0.27 -16.17
N ALA A 212 -7.61 0.44 -17.16
CA ALA A 212 -7.11 -0.62 -18.03
C ALA A 212 -5.61 -0.47 -18.41
N ALA A 213 -4.78 0.14 -17.55
CA ALA A 213 -3.34 0.31 -17.74
C ALA A 213 -2.47 -0.87 -17.27
N THR A 214 -3.03 -1.77 -16.45
CA THR A 214 -2.40 -3.02 -15.99
C THR A 214 -3.35 -4.19 -16.13
#